data_AF-A0A060HA99-F1
#
_entry.id   AF-A0A060HA99-F1
#
_cell.length_a   1.000
_cell.length_b   1.000
_cell.length_c   1.000
_cell.angle_alpha   90.00
_cell.angle_beta   90.00
_cell.angle_gamma   90.00
#
_symmetry.space_group_name_H-M   'P 1'
#
loop_
_entity.id
_entity.type
_entity.pdbx_description
1 polymer ?
#
loop_
_entity_poly.entity_id
_entity_poly.type
_entity_poly.pdbx_seq_one_letter_code
_entity_poly.pdbx_strand_id
1 'polypeptide(L)'
;MTSNEIPNQTLTGNWTGFAFINGKLVTPERRAIEEWQLRWLSLTCSLAQEWQKMMEEARAAAPQGGLAASDPQRITNAPQKTVLRKRKYPATGSASIIVLRQVLIQRQQKRKASP
;
A
#
# COMPACT_ATOMS: atom_id res chain seq x y z
N MET A 1 22.70 -0.12 -31.47
CA MET A 1 23.08 -1.03 -30.37
C MET A 1 21.94 -1.03 -29.35
N THR A 2 21.08 -2.04 -29.41
CA THR A 2 19.86 -2.17 -28.58
C THR A 2 20.19 -2.93 -27.30
N SER A 3 20.82 -2.27 -26.33
CA SER A 3 21.15 -2.85 -25.02
C SER A 3 19.95 -2.81 -24.08
N ASN A 4 18.91 -3.60 -24.36
CA ASN A 4 17.78 -3.85 -23.45
C ASN A 4 17.72 -5.32 -23.00
N GLU A 5 18.80 -6.08 -23.15
CA GLU A 5 18.88 -7.45 -22.65
C GLU A 5 19.44 -7.42 -21.23
N ILE A 6 18.57 -7.71 -20.26
CA ILE A 6 18.96 -7.96 -18.88
C ILE A 6 19.80 -9.26 -18.89
N PRO A 7 21.06 -9.23 -18.45
CA PRO A 7 21.93 -10.40 -18.50
C PRO A 7 21.33 -11.57 -17.71
N ASN A 8 21.56 -12.78 -18.20
CA ASN A 8 21.07 -14.01 -17.58
C ASN A 8 21.84 -14.24 -16.27
N GLN A 9 21.37 -13.65 -15.17
CA GLN A 9 21.99 -13.79 -13.85
C GLN A 9 21.51 -15.07 -13.19
N THR A 10 22.47 -15.89 -12.75
CA THR A 10 22.21 -16.97 -11.81
C THR A 10 22.00 -16.36 -10.44
N LEU A 11 20.92 -16.79 -9.80
CA LEU A 11 20.14 -16.01 -8.87
C LEU A 11 20.13 -16.80 -7.54
N THR A 12 21.04 -16.49 -6.60
CA THR A 12 21.22 -17.22 -5.32
C THR A 12 21.11 -16.30 -4.07
N GLY A 13 20.18 -16.60 -3.14
CA GLY A 13 19.90 -15.86 -1.89
C GLY A 13 18.49 -15.23 -1.79
N ASN A 14 18.06 -14.72 -0.62
CA ASN A 14 16.71 -14.15 -0.46
C ASN A 14 16.44 -12.88 -1.32
N TRP A 15 17.51 -12.19 -1.74
CA TRP A 15 17.47 -11.01 -2.63
C TRP A 15 17.60 -11.36 -4.11
N THR A 16 17.55 -12.65 -4.42
CA THR A 16 17.61 -13.19 -5.76
C THR A 16 16.56 -12.56 -6.67
N GLY A 17 17.04 -11.83 -7.69
CA GLY A 17 16.21 -11.28 -8.75
C GLY A 17 15.94 -9.78 -8.63
N PHE A 18 16.32 -9.15 -7.52
CA PHE A 18 16.33 -7.70 -7.43
C PHE A 18 17.66 -7.14 -7.93
N ALA A 19 17.62 -6.21 -8.88
CA ALA A 19 18.82 -5.54 -9.41
C ALA A 19 18.56 -4.09 -9.77
N PHE A 20 19.56 -3.23 -9.63
CA PHE A 20 19.49 -1.87 -10.18
C PHE A 20 20.21 -1.83 -11.54
N ILE A 21 19.46 -1.54 -12.60
CA ILE A 21 19.97 -1.47 -13.98
C ILE A 21 19.49 -0.15 -14.58
N ASN A 22 20.42 0.70 -15.04
CA ASN A 22 20.14 2.01 -15.63
C ASN A 22 19.19 2.88 -14.79
N GLY A 23 19.41 2.93 -13.47
CA GLY A 23 18.58 3.70 -12.53
C GLY A 23 17.23 3.06 -12.18
N LYS A 24 16.87 1.93 -12.80
CA LYS A 24 15.62 1.22 -12.55
C LYS A 24 15.84 0.05 -11.60
N LEU A 25 14.89 -0.18 -10.70
CA LEU A 25 14.85 -1.39 -9.90
C LEU A 25 14.15 -2.49 -10.69
N VAL A 26 14.88 -3.52 -11.08
CA VAL A 26 14.36 -4.74 -11.68
C VAL A 26 14.01 -5.71 -10.57
N THR A 27 12.79 -6.26 -10.61
CA THR A 27 12.31 -7.29 -9.67
C THR A 27 12.56 -8.70 -10.21
N PRO A 28 12.49 -9.75 -9.38
CA PRO A 28 12.69 -11.14 -9.80
C PRO A 28 11.73 -11.58 -10.90
N GLU A 29 10.53 -10.99 -10.93
CA GLU A 29 9.53 -11.21 -11.98
C GLU A 29 9.85 -10.45 -13.27
N ARG A 30 11.07 -9.90 -13.41
CA ARG A 30 11.56 -9.08 -14.52
C ARG A 30 10.75 -7.82 -14.75
N ARG A 31 10.12 -7.28 -13.70
CA ARG A 31 9.45 -5.98 -13.79
C ARG A 31 10.45 -4.87 -13.50
N ALA A 32 10.53 -3.88 -14.37
CA ALA A 32 11.31 -2.68 -14.12
C ALA A 32 10.44 -1.62 -13.42
N ILE A 33 10.93 -1.11 -12.30
CA ILE A 33 10.36 0.00 -11.55
C ILE A 33 11.22 1.23 -11.85
N GLU A 34 10.61 2.24 -12.45
CA GLU A 34 11.27 3.49 -12.85
C GLU A 34 11.66 4.35 -11.65
N GLU A 35 12.67 5.19 -11.80
CA GLU A 35 13.16 6.11 -10.74
C GLU A 35 12.05 6.92 -10.08
N TRP A 36 11.10 7.44 -10.88
CA TRP A 36 10.00 8.24 -10.36
C TRP A 36 9.03 7.42 -9.49
N GLN A 37 8.88 6.12 -9.78
CA GLN A 37 8.05 5.20 -9.00
C GLN A 37 8.73 4.86 -7.67
N LEU A 38 10.07 4.76 -7.66
CA LEU A 38 10.86 4.53 -6.45
C LEU A 38 10.64 5.62 -5.40
N ARG A 39 10.33 6.85 -5.81
CA ARG A 39 10.03 7.98 -4.90
C ARG A 39 8.89 7.67 -3.93
N TRP A 40 7.99 6.77 -4.28
CA TRP A 40 6.83 6.42 -3.46
C TRP A 40 7.02 5.14 -2.65
N LEU A 41 8.12 4.40 -2.84
CA LEU A 41 8.32 3.10 -2.18
C LEU A 41 8.27 3.23 -0.66
N SER A 42 9.04 4.15 -0.09
CA SER A 42 9.02 4.42 1.36
C SER A 42 7.60 4.72 1.85
N LEU A 43 6.87 5.61 1.16
CA LEU A 43 5.50 5.96 1.53
C LEU A 43 4.57 4.75 1.49
N THR A 44 4.62 3.94 0.43
CA THR A 44 3.80 2.73 0.30
C THR A 44 4.11 1.69 1.37
N CYS A 45 5.39 1.50 1.71
CA CYS A 45 5.81 0.60 2.78
C CYS A 45 5.32 1.10 4.14
N SER A 46 5.45 2.39 4.45
CA SER A 46 4.95 2.97 5.70
C SER A 46 3.44 2.84 5.83
N LEU A 47 2.67 3.11 4.77
CA LEU A 47 1.22 2.91 4.73
C LEU A 47 0.83 1.45 4.98
N ALA A 48 1.56 0.50 4.36
CA ALA A 48 1.32 -0.93 4.53
C ALA A 48 1.60 -1.38 5.98
N GLN A 49 2.69 -0.89 6.58
CA GLN A 49 3.03 -1.18 7.98
C GLN A 49 1.99 -0.63 8.96
N GLU A 50 1.55 0.62 8.75
CA GLU A 50 0.49 1.21 9.58
C GLU A 50 -0.83 0.44 9.48
N TRP A 51 -1.19 0.02 8.27
CA TRP A 51 -2.37 -0.82 8.06
C TRP A 51 -2.22 -2.17 8.77
N GLN A 52 -1.08 -2.83 8.63
CA GLN A 52 -0.80 -4.10 9.30
C GLN A 52 -0.94 -3.97 10.82
N LYS A 53 -0.33 -2.94 11.41
CA LYS A 53 -0.43 -2.66 12.85
C LYS A 53 -1.88 -2.43 13.28
N MET A 54 -2.64 -1.65 12.53
CA MET A 54 -4.05 -1.40 12.83
C MET A 54 -4.91 -2.69 12.75
N MET A 55 -4.62 -3.58 11.80
CA MET A 55 -5.28 -4.88 11.69
C MET A 55 -4.90 -5.84 12.83
N GLU A 56 -3.65 -5.77 13.30
CA GLU A 56 -3.18 -6.53 14.45
C GLU A 56 -3.82 -6.06 15.76
N GLU A 57 -3.89 -4.73 15.99
CA GLU A 57 -4.63 -4.14 17.11
C GLU A 57 -6.11 -4.54 17.09
N ALA A 58 -6.74 -4.50 15.91
CA ALA A 58 -8.14 -4.93 15.75
C ALA A 58 -8.33 -6.42 16.05
N ARG A 59 -7.38 -7.28 15.66
CA ARG A 59 -7.39 -8.71 15.97
C ARG A 59 -7.19 -8.97 17.47
N ALA A 60 -6.33 -8.21 18.12
CA ALA A 60 -6.07 -8.32 19.57
C ALA A 60 -7.25 -7.81 20.42
N ALA A 61 -7.99 -6.82 19.92
CA ALA A 61 -9.18 -6.28 20.59
C ALA A 61 -10.45 -7.14 20.35
N ALA A 62 -10.41 -8.12 19.44
CA ALA A 62 -11.52 -9.04 19.25
C ALA A 62 -11.65 -9.95 20.49
N PRO A 63 -12.86 -10.12 21.05
CA PRO A 63 -13.06 -10.98 22.22
C PRO A 63 -12.63 -12.40 21.91
N GLN A 64 -11.67 -12.90 22.70
CA GLN A 64 -11.14 -14.26 22.66
C GLN A 64 -12.19 -15.23 23.21
N GLY A 65 -13.27 -15.46 22.48
CA GLY A 65 -14.40 -16.23 22.99
C GLY A 65 -15.58 -16.21 22.03
N GLY A 66 -15.46 -16.98 20.95
CA GLY A 66 -16.56 -17.21 20.02
C GLY A 66 -16.16 -18.22 18.96
N LEU A 67 -16.32 -19.51 19.26
CA LEU A 67 -16.61 -20.51 18.22
C LEU A 67 -17.92 -20.08 17.54
N ALA A 68 -17.87 -19.16 16.56
CA ALA A 68 -18.95 -18.87 15.63
C ALA A 68 -18.48 -17.84 14.58
N ALA A 69 -17.54 -18.21 13.72
CA ALA A 69 -17.36 -17.51 12.44
C ALA A 69 -16.72 -18.44 11.39
N SER A 70 -17.13 -19.71 11.38
CA SER A 70 -17.00 -20.55 10.19
C SER A 70 -18.27 -20.38 9.36
N ASP A 71 -18.44 -19.22 8.73
CA ASP A 71 -19.48 -19.08 7.70
C ASP A 71 -18.95 -18.14 6.59
N PRO A 72 -18.43 -18.69 5.46
CA PRO A 72 -17.86 -17.90 4.36
C PRO A 72 -18.89 -17.04 3.59
N GLN A 73 -20.16 -17.05 3.98
CA GLN A 73 -21.27 -16.70 3.10
C GLN A 73 -22.05 -15.46 3.55
N ARG A 74 -21.37 -14.34 3.80
CA ARG A 74 -21.99 -13.00 3.80
C ARG A 74 -21.07 -11.91 3.25
N ILE A 75 -20.54 -12.10 2.05
CA ILE A 75 -20.15 -10.99 1.18
C ILE A 75 -21.35 -10.69 0.29
N THR A 76 -22.38 -10.06 0.85
CA THR A 76 -23.50 -9.56 0.06
C THR A 76 -23.09 -8.23 -0.55
N ASN A 77 -23.03 -8.22 -1.87
CA ASN A 77 -22.65 -7.10 -2.72
C ASN A 77 -23.43 -5.81 -2.40
N ALA A 78 -22.71 -4.74 -2.09
CA ALA A 78 -23.21 -3.37 -2.19
C ALA A 78 -22.22 -2.54 -3.00
N PRO A 79 -22.56 -2.12 -4.24
CA PRO A 79 -21.66 -1.32 -5.05
C PRO A 79 -21.67 0.12 -4.54
N GLN A 80 -20.73 0.47 -3.67
CA GLN A 80 -20.52 1.86 -3.26
C GLN A 80 -19.83 2.62 -4.40
N LYS A 81 -20.63 3.32 -5.20
CA LYS A 81 -20.19 4.26 -6.24
C LYS A 81 -19.10 5.18 -5.68
N THR A 82 -17.86 4.99 -6.12
CA THR A 82 -16.72 5.81 -5.75
C THR A 82 -16.72 7.04 -6.65
N VAL A 83 -17.22 8.17 -6.16
CA VAL A 83 -17.08 9.45 -6.87
C VAL A 83 -15.63 9.91 -6.74
N LEU A 84 -14.89 9.84 -7.84
CA LEU A 84 -13.52 10.32 -7.98
C LEU A 84 -13.50 11.86 -7.94
N ARG A 85 -13.42 12.46 -6.75
CA ARG A 85 -13.13 13.89 -6.64
C ARG A 85 -11.64 14.12 -6.87
N LYS A 86 -11.26 14.75 -7.98
CA LYS A 86 -9.90 15.26 -8.21
C LYS A 86 -9.57 16.31 -7.15
N ARG A 87 -8.68 15.96 -6.22
CA ARG A 87 -8.12 16.91 -5.26
C ARG A 87 -6.90 17.57 -5.90
N LYS A 88 -6.95 18.90 -6.12
CA LYS A 88 -5.76 19.71 -6.40
C LYS A 88 -4.90 19.75 -5.12
N TYR A 89 -3.64 19.33 -5.23
CA TYR A 89 -2.67 19.47 -4.16
C TYR A 89 -1.90 20.79 -4.37
N PRO A 90 -1.91 21.74 -3.44
CA PRO A 90 -1.00 22.88 -3.51
C PRO A 90 0.42 22.39 -3.22
N ALA A 91 1.37 22.89 -4.02
CA ALA A 91 2.78 22.67 -3.81
C ALA A 91 3.21 23.51 -2.60
N THR A 92 3.40 22.88 -1.45
CA THR A 92 4.02 23.54 -0.29
C THR A 92 5.03 22.59 0.32
N GLY A 93 6.28 23.06 0.37
CA GLY A 93 7.47 22.35 0.83
C GLY A 93 7.38 21.94 2.30
N SER A 94 8.20 20.94 2.64
CA SER A 94 8.10 20.04 3.79
C SER A 94 7.13 18.88 3.55
N ALA A 95 7.71 17.71 3.28
CA ALA A 95 6.99 16.45 3.11
C ALA A 95 6.28 16.10 4.42
N SER A 96 5.06 16.62 4.58
CA SER A 96 4.18 16.24 5.69
C SER A 96 3.95 14.75 5.60
N ILE A 97 4.50 13.98 6.55
CA ILE A 97 4.34 12.53 6.61
C ILE A 97 2.84 12.24 6.77
N ILE A 98 2.26 11.54 5.79
CA ILE A 98 0.85 11.17 5.81
C ILE A 98 0.69 9.90 6.64
N VAL A 99 0.12 10.04 7.84
CA VAL A 99 -0.22 8.91 8.71
C VAL A 99 -1.64 8.43 8.41
N LEU A 100 -1.78 7.18 7.96
CA LEU A 100 -3.05 6.55 7.57
C LEU A 100 -4.08 6.60 8.69
N ARG A 101 -3.66 6.28 9.92
CA ARG A 101 -4.54 6.29 11.10
C ARG A 101 -5.20 7.66 11.29
N GLN A 102 -4.42 8.73 11.17
CA GLN A 102 -4.92 10.10 11.31
C GLN A 102 -5.91 10.45 10.19
N VAL A 103 -5.59 10.09 8.94
CA VAL A 103 -6.48 10.31 7.79
C VAL A 103 -7.82 9.60 7.97
N LEU A 104 -7.81 8.36 8.49
CA LEU A 104 -9.03 7.60 8.74
C LEU A 104 -9.88 8.23 9.85
N ILE A 105 -9.26 8.63 10.98
CA ILE A 105 -9.96 9.32 12.07
C ILE A 105 -10.63 10.60 11.57
N GLN A 106 -9.88 11.42 10.82
CA GLN A 106 -10.43 12.67 10.24
C GLN A 106 -11.61 12.40 9.30
N ARG A 107 -11.53 11.37 8.44
CA ARG A 107 -12.63 11.00 7.54
C ARG A 107 -13.86 10.51 8.30
N GLN A 108 -13.68 9.74 9.37
CA GLN A 108 -14.79 9.27 10.20
C GLN A 108 -15.47 10.43 10.92
N GLN A 109 -14.70 11.34 11.52
CA GLN A 109 -15.23 12.54 12.17
C GLN A 109 -16.02 13.41 11.18
N LYS A 110 -15.48 13.62 9.98
CA LYS A 110 -16.18 14.37 8.93
C LYS A 110 -17.51 13.73 8.51
N ARG A 111 -17.59 12.39 8.46
CA ARG A 111 -18.85 11.68 8.19
C ARG A 111 -19.86 11.84 9.31
N LYS A 112 -19.41 11.83 10.58
CA LYS A 112 -20.27 12.01 11.75
C LYS A 112 -20.77 13.46 11.92
N ALA A 113 -20.02 14.43 11.42
CA ALA A 113 -20.34 15.86 11.49
C ALA A 113 -21.16 16.39 10.29
N SER A 114 -21.48 15.53 9.32
CA SER A 114 -22.40 15.87 8.22
C SER A 114 -23.82 15.57 8.69
N PRO A 115 -24.75 16.55 8.68
CA PRO A 115 -26.15 16.34 9.05
C PRO A 115 -26.87 15.39 8.08
#